data_AF-A0AA97ETE2-F1
#
_entry.id   AF-A0AA97ETE2-F1
#
_cell.length_a   1.000
_cell.length_b   1.000
_cell.length_c   1.000
_cell.angle_alpha   90.00
_cell.angle_beta   90.00
_cell.angle_gamma   90.00
#
_symmetry.space_group_name_H-M   'P 1'
#
loop_
_entity.id
_entity.type
_entity.pdbx_description
1 polymer ?
#
loop_
_entity_poly.entity_id
_entity_poly.type
_entity_poly.pdbx_seq_one_letter_code
_entity_poly.pdbx_strand_id
1 'polypeptide(L)'
;MKLIYQLKIGDFAPSESTRSFTQEGYLKCVNVRLAKAPQVRQYYAYEFPNLEGYSADQVINVYVAAEDLFKPEVIKSFDGVDATDYHPPKNEINASNWKDYHIGDCENVRQEGEFMLGDLIIKDQNSINAIQNNERVEISLGYAADLVLEQGTAPDGTPYQAKFINFKGNHVALVKYGRCGGDCRVGDHKPNPKGKKMEIKVNGIRFEIGDNQALADAVKQQEDQLENLKAAKLKVGDKQFAIGDELPAVQAVVDTLQTENAQLKQKVGDLEQNQITPEKLDQVVAERASVVADAVALVPGIKTEGCSCEQIKRDVIAAKAGDTLVTAVLGGVSVGDAKPEQIDTVFRALSAVKSTTPGNAVGDALHQQQQQQNNNQDPKENKGYDKSAAYKTI
;
A
#
# COMPACT_ATOMS: atom_id res chain seq x y z
N MET A 1 -38.97 -34.16 -34.14
CA MET A 1 -37.70 -34.83 -34.46
C MET A 1 -36.59 -33.78 -34.37
N LYS A 2 -35.87 -33.71 -33.24
CA LYS A 2 -34.73 -32.79 -33.08
C LYS A 2 -33.47 -33.62 -33.32
N LEU A 3 -32.83 -33.47 -34.48
CA LEU A 3 -31.46 -33.94 -34.66
C LEU A 3 -30.56 -33.03 -33.80
N ILE A 4 -30.10 -33.57 -32.69
CA ILE A 4 -29.04 -32.96 -31.88
C ILE A 4 -27.73 -33.49 -32.45
N TYR A 5 -27.02 -32.67 -33.22
CA TYR A 5 -25.66 -32.98 -33.63
C TYR A 5 -24.72 -32.61 -32.48
N GLN A 6 -24.23 -33.60 -31.75
CA GLN A 6 -23.02 -33.42 -30.95
C GLN A 6 -21.82 -33.57 -31.88
N LEU A 7 -21.30 -32.44 -32.36
CA LEU A 7 -20.01 -32.38 -33.03
C LEU A 7 -18.91 -32.39 -31.97
N LYS A 8 -18.26 -33.54 -31.78
CA LYS A 8 -16.95 -33.63 -31.14
C LYS A 8 -15.92 -33.25 -32.20
N ILE A 9 -15.37 -32.04 -32.13
CA ILE A 9 -14.17 -31.69 -32.89
C ILE A 9 -13.01 -32.31 -32.12
N GLY A 10 -12.47 -33.43 -32.63
CA GLY A 10 -11.36 -34.14 -32.00
C GLY A 10 -11.11 -35.57 -32.47
N ASP A 11 -12.00 -36.17 -33.27
CA ASP A 11 -11.81 -37.53 -33.78
C ASP A 11 -10.82 -37.58 -34.95
N PHE A 12 -9.53 -37.63 -34.62
CA PHE A 12 -8.50 -38.25 -35.47
C PHE A 12 -8.20 -39.65 -34.92
N ALA A 13 -8.65 -40.69 -35.63
CA ALA A 13 -8.33 -42.09 -35.35
C ALA A 13 -7.02 -42.52 -36.06
N PRO A 14 -6.46 -43.73 -35.81
CA PRO A 14 -5.56 -44.03 -34.70
C PRO A 14 -4.19 -44.54 -35.21
N SER A 15 -3.10 -43.95 -34.73
CA SER A 15 -1.88 -44.72 -34.45
C SER A 15 -1.79 -44.78 -32.94
N GLU A 16 -1.99 -45.96 -32.35
CA GLU A 16 -2.31 -46.17 -30.93
C GLU A 16 -1.49 -45.31 -29.98
N SER A 17 -2.03 -44.12 -29.68
CA SER A 17 -1.48 -43.28 -28.64
C SER A 17 -1.97 -43.88 -27.33
N THR A 18 -1.05 -44.07 -26.41
CA THR A 18 -1.35 -44.34 -25.00
C THR A 18 -2.15 -43.22 -24.34
N ARG A 19 -2.42 -42.11 -25.06
CA ARG A 19 -3.08 -40.92 -24.55
C ARG A 19 -4.48 -40.77 -25.12
N SER A 20 -5.42 -40.43 -24.27
CA SER A 20 -6.80 -40.11 -24.63
C SER A 20 -7.38 -39.04 -23.69
N PHE A 21 -8.41 -38.33 -24.13
CA PHE A 21 -9.10 -37.36 -23.30
C PHE A 21 -10.42 -37.93 -22.76
N THR A 22 -10.67 -37.67 -21.48
CA THR A 22 -11.98 -37.85 -20.85
C THR A 22 -12.97 -36.81 -21.38
N GLN A 23 -14.26 -36.94 -21.03
CA GLN A 23 -15.28 -35.97 -21.44
C GLN A 23 -15.05 -34.59 -20.80
N GLU A 24 -14.47 -34.57 -19.60
CA GLU A 24 -14.16 -33.41 -18.78
C GLU A 24 -12.88 -32.69 -19.23
N GLY A 25 -12.13 -33.27 -20.18
CA GLY A 25 -10.89 -32.70 -20.70
C GLY A 25 -9.61 -33.17 -19.98
N TYR A 26 -9.70 -34.12 -19.04
CA TYR A 26 -8.52 -34.73 -18.42
C TYR A 26 -7.79 -35.65 -19.39
N LEU A 27 -6.46 -35.67 -19.31
CA LEU A 27 -5.61 -36.52 -20.13
C LEU A 27 -5.36 -37.85 -19.44
N LYS A 28 -5.89 -38.93 -20.01
CA LYS A 28 -5.61 -40.30 -19.61
C LYS A 28 -4.42 -40.84 -20.40
N CYS A 29 -3.37 -41.26 -19.70
CA CYS A 29 -2.16 -41.88 -20.24
C CYS A 29 -2.10 -43.33 -19.74
N VAL A 30 -2.23 -44.33 -20.62
CA VAL A 30 -2.17 -45.75 -20.24
C VAL A 30 -0.77 -46.33 -20.45
N ASN A 31 -0.40 -47.34 -19.68
CA ASN A 31 0.88 -48.06 -19.83
C ASN A 31 2.11 -47.14 -19.70
N VAL A 32 2.03 -46.11 -18.86
CA VAL A 32 3.14 -45.19 -18.60
C VAL A 32 4.25 -45.95 -17.87
N ARG A 33 5.48 -45.85 -18.37
CA ARG A 33 6.65 -46.44 -17.71
C ARG A 33 7.06 -45.55 -16.54
N LEU A 34 6.79 -46.02 -15.33
CA LEU A 34 7.00 -45.28 -14.10
C LEU A 34 8.43 -45.44 -13.57
N ALA A 35 8.95 -46.67 -13.61
CA ALA A 35 10.31 -46.98 -13.17
C ALA A 35 10.89 -48.19 -13.92
N LYS A 36 12.22 -48.30 -13.86
CA LYS A 36 12.99 -49.40 -14.44
C LYS A 36 13.85 -50.08 -13.38
N ALA A 37 13.90 -51.41 -13.41
CA ALA A 37 14.83 -52.22 -12.63
C ALA A 37 15.17 -53.54 -13.35
N PRO A 38 16.39 -54.09 -13.19
CA PRO A 38 17.48 -53.58 -12.36
C PRO A 38 18.12 -52.32 -12.94
N GLN A 39 18.55 -51.38 -12.07
CA GLN A 39 19.18 -50.14 -12.51
C GLN A 39 20.03 -49.51 -11.41
N VAL A 40 21.19 -48.95 -11.77
CA VAL A 40 21.95 -48.04 -10.91
C VAL A 40 21.51 -46.59 -11.18
N ARG A 41 21.18 -45.86 -10.12
CA ARG A 41 20.73 -44.47 -10.16
C ARG A 41 21.67 -43.59 -9.34
N GLN A 42 21.92 -42.36 -9.79
CA GLN A 42 22.83 -41.42 -9.13
C GLN A 42 22.08 -40.48 -8.19
N TYR A 43 22.48 -40.44 -6.93
CA TYR A 43 21.95 -39.54 -5.91
C TYR A 43 23.08 -38.68 -5.34
N TYR A 44 22.76 -37.51 -4.82
CA TYR A 44 23.72 -36.78 -3.99
C TYR A 44 23.64 -37.24 -2.53
N ALA A 45 24.76 -37.23 -1.84
CA ALA A 45 24.81 -37.60 -0.43
C ALA A 45 23.89 -36.73 0.44
N TYR A 46 23.73 -35.43 0.10
CA TYR A 46 22.82 -34.54 0.84
C TYR A 46 21.34 -34.98 0.77
N GLU A 47 20.96 -35.81 -0.20
CA GLU A 47 19.60 -36.35 -0.31
C GLU A 47 19.30 -37.37 0.83
N PHE A 48 20.33 -37.83 1.54
CA PHE A 48 20.23 -38.80 2.64
C PHE A 48 20.64 -38.15 3.97
N PRO A 49 19.67 -37.77 4.82
CA PRO A 49 19.97 -37.21 6.13
C PRO A 49 20.82 -38.19 6.95
N ASN A 50 21.94 -37.71 7.51
CA ASN A 50 22.86 -38.46 8.36
C ASN A 50 23.69 -39.54 7.65
N LEU A 51 23.92 -39.40 6.34
CA LEU A 51 24.83 -40.31 5.65
C LEU A 51 26.30 -40.00 6.01
N GLU A 52 26.86 -40.79 6.93
CA GLU A 52 28.24 -40.62 7.39
C GLU A 52 29.26 -41.08 6.34
N GLY A 53 30.41 -40.39 6.29
CA GLY A 53 31.53 -40.76 5.41
C GLY A 53 31.46 -40.24 3.98
N TYR A 54 30.47 -39.39 3.65
CA TYR A 54 30.31 -38.76 2.34
C TYR A 54 30.28 -37.24 2.47
N SER A 55 30.88 -36.52 1.50
CA SER A 55 30.65 -35.07 1.38
C SER A 55 29.26 -34.81 0.80
N ALA A 56 28.62 -33.71 1.18
CA ALA A 56 27.24 -33.41 0.79
C ALA A 56 27.04 -33.42 -0.75
N ASP A 57 28.02 -32.93 -1.49
CA ASP A 57 28.06 -32.83 -2.96
C ASP A 57 28.53 -34.11 -3.66
N GLN A 58 28.90 -35.14 -2.91
CA GLN A 58 29.34 -36.41 -3.48
C GLN A 58 28.17 -37.14 -4.15
N VAL A 59 28.40 -37.62 -5.37
CA VAL A 59 27.47 -38.51 -6.07
C VAL A 59 27.66 -39.94 -5.56
N ILE A 60 26.54 -40.59 -5.28
CA ILE A 60 26.41 -41.96 -4.80
C ILE A 60 25.59 -42.74 -5.82
N ASN A 61 26.17 -43.81 -6.33
CA ASN A 61 25.46 -44.78 -7.16
C ASN A 61 24.67 -45.71 -6.25
N VAL A 62 23.34 -45.67 -6.37
CA VAL A 62 22.41 -46.51 -5.62
C VAL A 62 21.77 -47.52 -6.57
N TYR A 63 21.96 -48.80 -6.28
CA TYR A 63 21.40 -49.90 -7.03
C TYR A 63 19.95 -50.19 -6.61
N VAL A 64 19.08 -50.32 -7.60
CA VAL A 64 17.69 -50.73 -7.43
C VAL A 64 17.52 -52.10 -8.06
N ALA A 65 17.44 -53.13 -7.22
CA ALA A 65 17.24 -54.50 -7.66
C ALA A 65 15.78 -54.72 -8.11
N ALA A 66 15.59 -55.54 -9.16
CA ALA A 66 14.25 -55.90 -9.64
C ALA A 66 13.42 -56.61 -8.55
N GLU A 67 14.05 -57.48 -7.75
CA GLU A 67 13.42 -58.20 -6.65
C GLU A 67 12.96 -57.31 -5.50
N ASP A 68 13.52 -56.11 -5.35
CA ASP A 68 13.09 -55.13 -4.35
C ASP A 68 12.03 -54.17 -4.88
N LEU A 69 12.17 -53.71 -6.13
CA LEU A 69 11.23 -52.76 -6.73
C LEU A 69 9.89 -53.41 -7.11
N PHE A 70 9.91 -54.68 -7.55
CA PHE A 70 8.73 -55.38 -8.04
C PHE A 70 8.05 -56.27 -6.99
N LYS A 71 8.37 -56.11 -5.71
CA LYS A 71 7.62 -56.79 -4.64
C LYS A 71 6.14 -56.40 -4.75
N PRO A 72 5.19 -57.33 -4.57
CA PRO A 72 3.76 -57.04 -4.70
C PRO A 72 3.29 -55.88 -3.82
N GLU A 73 3.82 -55.75 -2.61
CA GLU A 73 3.53 -54.66 -1.68
C GLU A 73 4.04 -53.30 -2.18
N VAL A 74 5.17 -53.28 -2.90
CA VAL A 74 5.73 -52.05 -3.48
C VAL A 74 4.88 -51.61 -4.66
N ILE A 75 4.58 -52.51 -5.59
CA ILE A 75 3.69 -52.24 -6.74
C ILE A 75 2.34 -51.69 -6.23
N LYS A 76 1.74 -52.36 -5.25
CA LYS A 76 0.48 -51.93 -4.64
C LYS A 76 0.58 -50.57 -3.97
N SER A 77 1.73 -50.21 -3.39
CA SER A 77 1.90 -48.92 -2.71
C SER A 77 1.89 -47.72 -3.65
N PHE A 78 2.09 -47.92 -4.95
CA PHE A 78 1.97 -46.87 -5.97
C PHE A 78 0.56 -46.79 -6.58
N ASP A 79 -0.32 -47.76 -6.32
CA ASP A 79 -1.68 -47.74 -6.86
C ASP A 79 -2.54 -46.76 -6.05
N GLY A 80 -3.09 -45.74 -6.72
CA GLY A 80 -3.87 -44.66 -6.11
C GLY A 80 -3.04 -43.51 -5.56
N VAL A 81 -1.74 -43.42 -5.85
CA VAL A 81 -0.92 -42.26 -5.43
C VAL A 81 -1.15 -41.05 -6.32
N ASP A 82 -0.85 -39.86 -5.80
CA ASP A 82 -0.94 -38.62 -6.55
C ASP A 82 0.10 -38.56 -7.68
N ALA A 83 -0.32 -37.99 -8.81
CA ALA A 83 0.58 -37.44 -9.81
C ALA A 83 0.88 -35.98 -9.47
N THR A 84 2.13 -35.55 -9.59
CA THR A 84 2.57 -34.18 -9.28
C THR A 84 3.29 -33.53 -10.46
N ASP A 85 3.23 -32.20 -10.54
CA ASP A 85 4.09 -31.44 -11.45
C ASP A 85 5.42 -31.13 -10.77
N TYR A 86 6.48 -31.85 -11.18
CA TYR A 86 7.74 -32.00 -10.43
C TYR A 86 7.57 -32.61 -9.04
N HIS A 87 8.70 -32.90 -8.40
CA HIS A 87 8.73 -33.31 -6.99
C HIS A 87 8.32 -32.13 -6.08
N PRO A 88 7.40 -32.34 -5.13
CA PRO A 88 7.12 -31.35 -4.08
C PRO A 88 8.36 -31.07 -3.21
N PRO A 89 8.36 -29.97 -2.42
CA PRO A 89 9.41 -29.71 -1.44
C PRO A 89 9.64 -30.90 -0.53
N LYS A 90 10.92 -31.17 -0.22
CA LYS A 90 11.35 -32.35 0.56
C LYS A 90 11.01 -33.71 -0.09
N ASN A 91 10.66 -33.72 -1.38
CA ASN A 91 10.32 -34.91 -2.14
C ASN A 91 9.12 -35.69 -1.56
N GLU A 92 8.13 -34.99 -1.00
CA GLU A 92 6.98 -35.63 -0.35
C GLU A 92 5.68 -34.84 -0.59
N ILE A 93 4.64 -35.55 -1.02
CA ILE A 93 3.26 -35.05 -0.98
C ILE A 93 2.55 -35.62 0.25
N ASN A 94 1.81 -34.77 0.95
CA ASN A 94 1.05 -35.11 2.14
C ASN A 94 -0.16 -34.17 2.33
N ALA A 95 -0.96 -34.40 3.37
CA ALA A 95 -2.18 -33.65 3.62
C ALA A 95 -1.99 -32.11 3.71
N SER A 96 -0.80 -31.64 4.08
CA SER A 96 -0.53 -30.20 4.22
C SER A 96 -0.22 -29.49 2.91
N ASN A 97 0.19 -30.22 1.86
CA ASN A 97 0.64 -29.65 0.59
C ASN A 97 -0.07 -30.25 -0.64
N TRP A 98 -0.90 -31.29 -0.46
CA TRP A 98 -1.60 -32.00 -1.55
C TRP A 98 -2.25 -31.07 -2.57
N LYS A 99 -3.00 -30.06 -2.08
CA LYS A 99 -3.74 -29.12 -2.93
C LYS A 99 -2.85 -28.31 -3.88
N ASP A 100 -1.60 -28.06 -3.49
CA ASP A 100 -0.69 -27.19 -4.24
C ASP A 100 0.09 -27.95 -5.32
N TYR A 101 0.25 -29.26 -5.17
CA TYR A 101 1.13 -30.07 -6.02
C TYR A 101 0.42 -31.19 -6.79
N HIS A 102 -0.77 -31.61 -6.36
CA HIS A 102 -1.56 -32.63 -7.04
C HIS A 102 -2.01 -32.14 -8.43
N ILE A 103 -1.73 -32.93 -9.45
CA ILE A 103 -2.17 -32.69 -10.83
C ILE A 103 -3.02 -33.81 -11.40
N GLY A 104 -3.17 -34.92 -10.68
CA GLY A 104 -3.81 -36.12 -11.19
C GLY A 104 -3.53 -37.35 -10.34
N ASP A 105 -3.92 -38.51 -10.83
CA ASP A 105 -3.83 -39.78 -10.09
C ASP A 105 -3.06 -40.83 -10.89
N CYS A 106 -2.41 -41.76 -10.18
CA CYS A 106 -1.81 -42.96 -10.75
C CYS A 106 -2.59 -44.21 -10.33
N GLU A 107 -2.93 -45.07 -11.29
CA GLU A 107 -3.73 -46.28 -11.08
C GLU A 107 -3.16 -47.47 -11.88
N ASN A 108 -3.65 -48.67 -11.61
CA ASN A 108 -3.36 -49.88 -12.39
C ASN A 108 -1.85 -50.20 -12.48
N VAL A 109 -1.16 -50.02 -11.35
CA VAL A 109 0.28 -50.21 -11.26
C VAL A 109 0.63 -51.70 -11.30
N ARG A 110 1.58 -52.06 -12.17
CA ARG A 110 1.98 -53.46 -12.41
C ARG A 110 3.39 -53.57 -12.98
N GLN A 111 3.97 -54.76 -12.91
CA GLN A 111 5.23 -55.06 -13.58
C GLN A 111 4.99 -55.58 -15.00
N GLU A 112 5.76 -55.07 -15.96
CA GLU A 112 5.87 -55.63 -17.30
C GLU A 112 7.34 -55.63 -17.76
N GLY A 113 7.95 -56.82 -17.77
CA GLY A 113 9.38 -56.97 -18.05
C GLY A 113 10.25 -56.24 -17.01
N GLU A 114 11.13 -55.36 -17.48
CA GLU A 114 12.03 -54.53 -16.66
C GLU A 114 11.37 -53.23 -16.15
N PHE A 115 10.09 -53.02 -16.43
CA PHE A 115 9.39 -51.78 -16.11
C PHE A 115 8.26 -51.97 -15.11
N MET A 116 8.09 -50.98 -14.23
CA MET A 116 6.84 -50.72 -13.53
C MET A 116 5.98 -49.83 -14.42
N LEU A 117 4.81 -50.31 -14.81
CA LEU A 117 3.83 -49.55 -15.57
C LEU A 117 2.72 -49.06 -14.66
N GLY A 118 2.08 -47.95 -15.03
CA GLY A 118 0.82 -47.49 -14.46
C GLY A 118 0.07 -46.61 -15.43
N ASP A 119 -1.19 -46.35 -15.13
CA ASP A 119 -2.05 -45.44 -15.87
C ASP A 119 -2.12 -44.11 -15.10
N LEU A 120 -1.98 -42.98 -15.80
CA LEU A 120 -2.06 -41.65 -15.21
C LEU A 120 -3.30 -40.92 -15.73
N ILE A 121 -4.05 -40.29 -14.83
CA ILE A 121 -5.14 -39.38 -15.17
C ILE A 121 -4.70 -37.98 -14.77
N ILE A 122 -4.20 -37.19 -15.73
CA ILE A 122 -3.74 -35.82 -15.51
C ILE A 122 -4.92 -34.86 -15.68
N LYS A 123 -5.20 -34.10 -14.62
CA LYS A 123 -6.33 -33.17 -14.51
C LYS A 123 -5.92 -31.70 -14.64
N ASP A 124 -4.68 -31.36 -14.31
CA ASP A 124 -4.16 -29.99 -14.45
C ASP A 124 -3.89 -29.60 -15.91
N GLN A 125 -4.49 -28.50 -16.36
CA GLN A 125 -4.39 -28.05 -17.76
C GLN A 125 -2.96 -27.68 -18.17
N ASN A 126 -2.14 -27.10 -17.28
CA ASN A 126 -0.77 -26.71 -17.62
C ASN A 126 0.12 -27.94 -17.83
N SER A 127 -0.09 -28.97 -17.01
CA SER A 127 0.60 -30.25 -17.10
C SER A 127 0.17 -31.02 -18.36
N ILE A 128 -1.13 -31.01 -18.69
CA ILE A 128 -1.64 -31.52 -19.97
C ILE A 128 -0.94 -30.85 -21.15
N ASN A 129 -0.89 -29.51 -21.17
CA ASN A 129 -0.24 -28.76 -22.24
C ASN A 129 1.25 -29.12 -22.37
N ALA A 130 1.96 -29.24 -21.24
CA ALA A 130 3.38 -29.61 -21.25
C ALA A 130 3.63 -31.04 -21.80
N ILE A 131 2.73 -31.98 -21.52
CA ILE A 131 2.78 -33.34 -22.10
C ILE A 131 2.50 -33.28 -23.61
N GLN A 132 1.45 -32.55 -24.02
CA GLN A 132 1.06 -32.45 -25.43
C GLN A 132 2.16 -31.79 -26.28
N ASN A 133 2.86 -30.81 -25.72
CA ASN A 133 3.98 -30.13 -26.37
C ASN A 133 5.32 -30.88 -26.27
N ASN A 134 5.37 -32.06 -25.62
CA ASN A 134 6.58 -32.80 -25.29
C ASN A 134 7.62 -31.99 -24.49
N GLU A 135 7.20 -30.95 -23.77
CA GLU A 135 8.06 -30.16 -22.90
C GLU A 135 8.46 -30.94 -21.64
N ARG A 136 7.51 -31.74 -21.13
CA ARG A 136 7.68 -32.60 -19.95
C ARG A 136 6.93 -33.89 -20.18
N VAL A 137 7.68 -34.97 -20.21
CA VAL A 137 7.14 -36.31 -20.48
C VAL A 137 7.77 -37.37 -19.60
N GLU A 138 8.94 -37.13 -18.99
CA GLU A 138 9.62 -38.13 -18.18
C GLU A 138 8.96 -38.29 -16.81
N ILE A 139 9.11 -39.48 -16.23
CA ILE A 139 8.53 -39.85 -14.94
C ILE A 139 9.65 -40.07 -13.91
N SER A 140 9.42 -39.54 -12.71
CA SER A 140 10.23 -39.83 -11.53
C SER A 140 9.32 -40.23 -10.37
N LEU A 141 9.66 -41.32 -9.68
CA LEU A 141 8.88 -41.78 -8.52
C LEU A 141 9.35 -41.07 -7.25
N GLY A 142 8.40 -40.57 -6.48
CA GLY A 142 8.60 -40.16 -5.09
C GLY A 142 8.25 -41.30 -4.14
N TYR A 143 9.17 -41.67 -3.27
CA TYR A 143 9.01 -42.81 -2.36
C TYR A 143 9.89 -42.69 -1.12
N ALA A 144 9.51 -43.40 -0.08
CA ALA A 144 10.41 -43.78 1.00
C ALA A 144 11.06 -45.14 0.67
N ALA A 145 12.33 -45.32 1.01
CA ALA A 145 13.05 -46.59 0.90
C ALA A 145 14.18 -46.63 1.94
N ASP A 146 14.56 -47.83 2.36
CA ASP A 146 15.72 -48.02 3.22
C ASP A 146 16.99 -48.06 2.36
N LEU A 147 17.95 -47.18 2.66
CA LEU A 147 19.26 -47.17 2.02
C LEU A 147 20.20 -48.12 2.77
N VAL A 148 20.70 -49.15 2.08
CA VAL A 148 21.71 -50.07 2.62
C VAL A 148 23.04 -49.76 1.95
N LEU A 149 24.02 -49.31 2.74
CA LEU A 149 25.39 -49.09 2.26
C LEU A 149 26.06 -50.42 1.98
N GLU A 150 26.34 -50.68 0.71
CA GLU A 150 26.94 -51.92 0.22
C GLU A 150 27.64 -51.63 -1.10
N GLN A 151 28.94 -51.96 -1.17
CA GLN A 151 29.69 -51.87 -2.42
C GLN A 151 29.40 -53.10 -3.26
N GLY A 152 29.07 -52.89 -4.54
CA GLY A 152 28.86 -54.00 -5.46
C GLY A 152 28.87 -53.57 -6.92
N THR A 153 28.54 -54.52 -7.79
CA THR A 153 28.48 -54.32 -9.24
C THR A 153 27.14 -54.81 -9.74
N ALA A 154 26.40 -53.95 -10.42
CA ALA A 154 25.12 -54.30 -11.02
C ALA A 154 25.31 -55.27 -12.19
N PRO A 155 24.23 -55.97 -12.66
CA PRO A 155 24.33 -56.93 -13.76
C PRO A 155 24.90 -56.37 -15.07
N ASP A 156 24.80 -55.06 -15.29
CA ASP A 156 25.35 -54.34 -16.44
C ASP A 156 26.83 -53.93 -16.28
N GLY A 157 27.45 -54.29 -15.17
CA GLY A 157 28.85 -53.94 -14.84
C GLY A 157 29.01 -52.61 -14.11
N THR A 158 27.93 -51.87 -13.85
CA THR A 158 28.01 -50.56 -13.17
C THR A 158 28.29 -50.73 -11.68
N PRO A 159 29.35 -50.13 -11.11
CA PRO A 159 29.61 -50.17 -9.68
C PRO A 159 28.64 -49.29 -8.90
N TYR A 160 28.21 -49.76 -7.73
CA TYR A 160 27.33 -49.03 -6.80
C TYR A 160 27.89 -49.03 -5.38
N GLN A 161 27.50 -48.03 -4.59
CA GLN A 161 27.94 -47.83 -3.19
C GLN A 161 26.82 -48.12 -2.18
N ALA A 162 25.58 -48.19 -2.65
CA ALA A 162 24.43 -48.51 -1.84
C ALA A 162 23.34 -49.21 -2.66
N LYS A 163 22.37 -49.79 -1.98
CA LYS A 163 21.15 -50.32 -2.58
C LYS A 163 19.92 -49.81 -1.85
N PHE A 164 18.80 -49.73 -2.56
CA PHE A 164 17.50 -49.46 -1.93
C PHE A 164 16.69 -50.73 -1.74
N ILE A 165 16.07 -50.84 -0.57
CA ILE A 165 15.11 -51.89 -0.23
C ILE A 165 13.86 -51.26 0.41
N ASN A 166 12.81 -52.07 0.61
CA ASN A 166 11.60 -51.68 1.36
C ASN A 166 10.92 -50.40 0.87
N PHE A 167 10.76 -50.28 -0.45
CA PHE A 167 10.10 -49.13 -1.08
C PHE A 167 8.65 -48.94 -0.61
N LYS A 168 8.24 -47.68 -0.49
CA LYS A 168 6.85 -47.27 -0.25
C LYS A 168 6.53 -46.06 -1.12
N GLY A 169 5.62 -46.24 -2.07
CA GLY A 169 5.18 -45.19 -2.98
C GLY A 169 4.53 -44.02 -2.25
N ASN A 170 4.82 -42.80 -2.71
CA ASN A 170 4.21 -41.57 -2.24
C ASN A 170 3.57 -40.78 -3.39
N HIS A 171 4.26 -40.62 -4.52
CA HIS A 171 3.72 -39.94 -5.71
C HIS A 171 4.46 -40.33 -7.00
N VAL A 172 3.88 -39.95 -8.14
CA VAL A 172 4.47 -40.01 -9.48
C VAL A 172 4.67 -38.59 -10.01
N ALA A 173 5.92 -38.14 -10.16
CA ALA A 173 6.22 -36.80 -10.65
C ALA A 173 6.39 -36.77 -12.17
N LEU A 174 5.68 -35.86 -12.83
CA LEU A 174 5.93 -35.46 -14.20
C LEU A 174 7.11 -34.48 -14.21
N VAL A 175 8.20 -34.87 -14.88
CA VAL A 175 9.44 -34.09 -14.91
C VAL A 175 9.96 -33.94 -16.34
N LYS A 176 10.89 -33.01 -16.51
CA LYS A 176 11.62 -32.87 -17.77
C LYS A 176 12.65 -33.99 -17.95
N TYR A 177 13.38 -34.31 -16.89
CA TYR A 177 14.37 -35.39 -16.85
C TYR A 177 14.21 -36.20 -15.56
N GLY A 178 13.94 -37.49 -15.68
CA GLY A 178 13.72 -38.42 -14.58
C GLY A 178 14.96 -39.27 -14.26
N ARG A 179 15.06 -39.75 -13.01
CA ARG A 179 16.22 -40.52 -12.53
C ARG A 179 16.37 -41.85 -13.25
N CYS A 180 15.26 -42.44 -13.68
CA CYS A 180 15.24 -43.70 -14.41
C CYS A 180 15.65 -43.54 -15.89
N GLY A 181 15.89 -42.30 -16.34
CA GLY A 181 16.18 -41.95 -17.72
C GLY A 181 14.93 -41.88 -18.60
N GLY A 182 15.10 -41.37 -19.83
CA GLY A 182 13.99 -41.09 -20.76
C GLY A 182 13.16 -42.29 -21.21
N ASP A 183 13.54 -43.52 -20.85
CA ASP A 183 12.71 -44.71 -21.02
C ASP A 183 11.48 -44.70 -20.10
N CYS A 184 11.57 -44.07 -18.92
CA CYS A 184 10.46 -43.89 -17.99
C CYS A 184 9.77 -42.56 -18.29
N ARG A 185 8.68 -42.61 -19.06
CA ARG A 185 7.99 -41.43 -19.57
C ARG A 185 6.55 -41.74 -19.96
N VAL A 186 5.77 -40.69 -20.13
CA VAL A 186 4.52 -40.64 -20.88
C VAL A 186 4.85 -40.53 -22.37
N GLY A 187 4.49 -41.53 -23.18
CA GLY A 187 4.39 -41.33 -24.63
C GLY A 187 4.80 -42.50 -25.52
N ASP A 188 4.46 -42.33 -26.80
CA ASP A 188 4.40 -43.39 -27.81
C ASP A 188 5.68 -43.52 -28.66
N HIS A 189 6.63 -42.60 -28.51
CA HIS A 189 7.81 -42.48 -29.39
C HIS A 189 9.13 -42.64 -28.65
N LYS A 190 10.05 -43.45 -29.17
CA LYS A 190 11.39 -43.68 -28.57
C LYS A 190 12.14 -42.35 -28.39
N PRO A 191 12.78 -42.11 -27.22
CA PRO A 191 13.49 -40.88 -26.95
C PRO A 191 14.89 -40.93 -27.59
N ASN A 192 15.52 -39.77 -27.73
CA ASN A 192 16.97 -39.64 -27.93
C ASN A 192 17.58 -38.88 -26.74
N PRO A 193 17.80 -39.53 -25.59
CA PRO A 193 18.33 -38.86 -24.40
C PRO A 193 19.85 -39.04 -24.36
N LYS A 194 20.61 -37.99 -24.65
CA LYS A 194 22.03 -37.91 -24.26
C LYS A 194 22.21 -36.82 -23.21
N GLY A 195 22.66 -37.26 -22.01
CA GLY A 195 23.40 -36.45 -21.04
C GLY A 195 22.64 -35.32 -20.33
N LYS A 196 21.50 -35.60 -19.69
CA LYS A 196 20.75 -34.56 -18.95
C LYS A 196 20.40 -35.02 -17.54
N LYS A 197 20.59 -34.13 -16.56
CA LYS A 197 20.44 -34.38 -15.12
C LYS A 197 18.99 -34.17 -14.68
N MET A 198 18.61 -34.77 -13.55
CA MET A 198 17.28 -34.61 -12.94
C MET A 198 16.96 -33.13 -12.67
N GLU A 199 15.70 -32.75 -12.84
CA GLU A 199 15.23 -31.38 -12.55
C GLU A 199 14.14 -31.41 -11.47
N ILE A 200 14.22 -30.49 -10.49
CA ILE A 200 13.23 -30.28 -9.43
C ILE A 200 12.73 -28.83 -9.45
N LYS A 201 11.58 -28.55 -8.85
CA LYS A 201 11.02 -27.21 -8.74
C LYS A 201 10.91 -26.81 -7.26
N VAL A 202 11.59 -25.74 -6.86
CA VAL A 202 11.51 -25.17 -5.50
C VAL A 202 11.05 -23.72 -5.61
N ASN A 203 9.93 -23.36 -4.97
CA ASN A 203 9.34 -22.01 -4.98
C ASN A 203 9.12 -21.42 -6.39
N GLY A 204 8.76 -22.26 -7.37
CA GLY A 204 8.55 -21.81 -8.75
C GLY A 204 9.80 -21.83 -9.63
N ILE A 205 10.98 -21.98 -9.04
CA ILE A 205 12.28 -21.97 -9.73
C ILE A 205 12.73 -23.41 -9.99
N ARG A 206 13.27 -23.67 -11.18
CA ARG A 206 13.74 -24.99 -11.64
C ARG A 206 15.21 -25.16 -11.27
N PHE A 207 15.55 -26.32 -10.70
CA PHE A 207 16.91 -26.69 -10.31
C PHE A 207 17.28 -28.01 -10.95
N GLU A 208 18.44 -28.08 -11.60
CA GLU A 208 19.04 -29.36 -11.97
C GLU A 208 19.78 -29.93 -10.75
N ILE A 209 19.43 -31.14 -10.34
CA ILE A 209 20.15 -31.87 -9.29
C ILE A 209 21.52 -32.22 -9.85
N GLY A 210 22.50 -31.38 -9.50
CA GLY A 210 23.91 -31.60 -9.79
C GLY A 210 24.67 -30.51 -10.50
N ASP A 211 24.15 -29.29 -10.53
CA ASP A 211 24.92 -28.13 -10.97
C ASP A 211 24.95 -27.05 -9.88
N ASN A 212 26.13 -26.81 -9.29
CA ASN A 212 26.36 -25.65 -8.43
C ASN A 212 26.19 -24.35 -9.22
N GLN A 213 26.18 -24.39 -10.55
CA GLN A 213 25.90 -23.24 -11.39
C GLN A 213 24.45 -22.76 -11.27
N ALA A 214 23.45 -23.64 -11.08
CA ALA A 214 22.08 -23.20 -10.88
C ALA A 214 21.88 -22.49 -9.53
N LEU A 215 22.60 -22.93 -8.48
CA LEU A 215 22.67 -22.22 -7.21
C LEU A 215 23.44 -20.90 -7.36
N ALA A 216 24.56 -20.90 -8.10
CA ALA A 216 25.32 -19.69 -8.38
C ALA A 216 24.53 -18.68 -9.22
N ASP A 217 23.72 -19.14 -10.18
CA ASP A 217 22.87 -18.31 -11.03
C ASP A 217 21.64 -17.81 -10.25
N ALA A 218 21.10 -18.59 -9.31
CA ALA A 218 20.05 -18.14 -8.40
C ALA A 218 20.58 -17.12 -7.38
N VAL A 219 21.79 -17.34 -6.84
CA VAL A 219 22.50 -16.36 -6.00
C VAL A 219 22.79 -15.12 -6.80
N LYS A 220 23.29 -15.25 -8.03
CA LYS A 220 23.53 -14.13 -8.94
C LYS A 220 22.25 -13.40 -9.30
N GLN A 221 21.14 -14.10 -9.54
CA GLN A 221 19.84 -13.49 -9.79
C GLN A 221 19.34 -12.73 -8.55
N GLN A 222 19.56 -13.24 -7.35
CA GLN A 222 19.28 -12.52 -6.11
C GLN A 222 20.22 -11.33 -5.91
N GLU A 223 21.50 -11.44 -6.26
CA GLU A 223 22.48 -10.36 -6.23
C GLU A 223 22.11 -9.27 -7.23
N ASP A 224 21.75 -9.62 -8.47
CA ASP A 224 21.27 -8.72 -9.51
C ASP A 224 19.95 -8.05 -9.10
N GLN A 225 19.03 -8.79 -8.47
CA GLN A 225 17.80 -8.22 -7.91
C GLN A 225 18.12 -7.23 -6.78
N LEU A 226 19.02 -7.59 -5.87
CA LEU A 226 19.49 -6.73 -4.79
C LEU A 226 20.20 -5.49 -5.33
N GLU A 227 21.01 -5.61 -6.39
CA GLU A 227 21.68 -4.50 -7.05
C GLU A 227 20.67 -3.58 -7.75
N ASN A 228 19.66 -4.14 -8.43
CA ASN A 228 18.57 -3.38 -9.02
C ASN A 228 17.70 -2.67 -7.97
N LEU A 229 17.44 -3.30 -6.82
CA LEU A 229 16.77 -2.69 -5.67
C LEU A 229 17.62 -1.57 -5.04
N LYS A 230 18.94 -1.74 -4.93
CA LYS A 230 19.88 -0.70 -4.49
C LYS A 230 19.95 0.48 -5.46
N ALA A 231 19.87 0.19 -6.77
CA ALA A 231 19.86 1.19 -7.84
C ALA A 231 18.50 1.87 -8.03
N ALA A 232 17.42 1.29 -7.49
CA ALA A 232 16.11 1.90 -7.48
C ALA A 232 16.16 3.20 -6.66
N LYS A 233 15.45 4.20 -7.17
CA LYS A 233 15.48 5.55 -6.62
C LYS A 233 14.10 5.92 -6.08
N LEU A 234 14.04 6.29 -4.81
CA LEU A 234 12.82 6.79 -4.18
C LEU A 234 12.67 8.29 -4.47
N LYS A 235 11.50 8.73 -4.92
CA LYS A 235 11.19 10.14 -5.17
C LYS A 235 10.36 10.70 -4.00
N VAL A 236 10.84 11.76 -3.37
CA VAL A 236 10.11 12.51 -2.33
C VAL A 236 10.14 13.98 -2.74
N GLY A 237 8.98 14.52 -3.14
CA GLY A 237 8.91 15.84 -3.78
C GLY A 237 9.71 15.88 -5.08
N ASP A 238 10.54 16.90 -5.26
CA ASP A 238 11.43 17.06 -6.43
C ASP A 238 12.80 16.40 -6.25
N LYS A 239 13.08 15.80 -5.09
CA LYS A 239 14.37 15.16 -4.79
C LYS A 239 14.29 13.65 -4.98
N GLN A 240 15.43 13.08 -5.37
CA GLN A 240 15.58 11.66 -5.67
C GLN A 240 16.71 11.06 -4.82
N PHE A 241 16.42 9.94 -4.15
CA PHE A 241 17.33 9.27 -3.21
C PHE A 241 17.60 7.83 -3.66
N ALA A 242 18.86 7.38 -3.60
CA ALA A 242 19.21 5.98 -3.87
C ALA A 242 18.86 5.11 -2.65
N ILE A 243 18.28 3.93 -2.89
CA ILE A 243 17.76 3.05 -1.84
C ILE A 243 18.87 2.21 -1.17
N GLY A 244 20.05 2.08 -1.79
CA GLY A 244 21.12 1.20 -1.31
C GLY A 244 21.76 1.50 0.06
N ASP A 245 21.48 2.66 0.67
CA ASP A 245 21.92 3.05 2.01
C ASP A 245 20.69 3.43 2.85
N GLU A 246 19.97 2.41 3.34
CA GLU A 246 18.62 2.54 3.91
C GLU A 246 18.51 3.51 5.11
N LEU A 247 19.58 3.68 5.91
CA LEU A 247 19.56 4.53 7.11
C LEU A 247 19.79 6.03 6.79
N PRO A 248 20.85 6.42 6.04
CA PRO A 248 21.09 7.83 5.72
C PRO A 248 20.01 8.45 4.83
N ALA A 249 19.45 7.69 3.87
CA ALA A 249 18.42 8.19 2.96
C ALA A 249 17.10 8.48 3.69
N VAL A 250 16.70 7.58 4.59
CA VAL A 250 15.50 7.77 5.43
C VAL A 250 15.72 8.93 6.41
N GLN A 251 16.90 9.04 7.01
CA GLN A 251 17.22 10.15 7.92
C GLN A 251 17.16 11.51 7.20
N ALA A 252 17.69 11.61 5.98
CA ALA A 252 17.63 12.85 5.20
C ALA A 252 16.19 13.28 4.84
N VAL A 253 15.30 12.32 4.59
CA VAL A 253 13.86 12.58 4.36
C VAL A 253 13.20 13.05 5.65
N VAL A 254 13.48 12.41 6.78
CA VAL A 254 12.96 12.80 8.10
C VAL A 254 13.39 14.22 8.46
N ASP A 255 14.67 14.56 8.27
CA ASP A 255 15.21 15.90 8.57
C ASP A 255 14.57 16.99 7.70
N THR A 256 14.32 16.68 6.42
CA THR A 256 13.64 17.58 5.49
C THR A 256 12.19 17.83 5.93
N LEU A 257 11.44 16.75 6.21
CA LEU A 257 10.04 16.85 6.66
C LEU A 257 9.91 17.58 8.00
N GLN A 258 10.87 17.41 8.91
CA GLN A 258 10.92 18.17 10.17
C GLN A 258 11.14 19.66 9.93
N THR A 259 12.04 20.01 9.01
CA THR A 259 12.33 21.40 8.63
C THR A 259 11.11 22.07 7.99
N GLU A 260 10.46 21.43 7.03
CA GLU A 260 9.25 21.94 6.38
C GLU A 260 8.09 22.09 7.36
N ASN A 261 7.90 21.12 8.27
CA ASN A 261 6.88 21.23 9.32
C ASN A 261 7.14 22.42 10.26
N ALA A 262 8.40 22.69 10.62
CA ALA A 262 8.74 23.84 11.45
C ALA A 262 8.40 25.17 10.73
N GLN A 263 8.74 25.27 9.44
CA GLN A 263 8.43 26.45 8.62
C GLN A 263 6.92 26.66 8.44
N LEU A 264 6.16 25.59 8.18
CA LEU A 264 4.70 25.66 8.05
C LEU A 264 4.05 26.10 9.37
N LYS A 265 4.49 25.57 10.52
CA LYS A 265 4.00 26.00 11.83
C LYS A 265 4.26 27.48 12.10
N GLN A 266 5.46 27.97 11.75
CA GLN A 266 5.78 29.39 11.87
C GLN A 266 4.85 30.24 10.99
N LYS A 267 4.68 29.86 9.72
CA LYS A 267 3.81 30.58 8.78
C LYS A 267 2.34 30.58 9.21
N VAL A 268 1.85 29.49 9.78
CA VAL A 268 0.51 29.42 10.37
C VAL A 268 0.39 30.40 11.54
N GLY A 269 1.35 30.44 12.46
CA GLY A 269 1.36 31.40 13.57
C GLY A 269 1.39 32.87 13.11
N ASP A 270 2.19 33.18 12.09
CA ASP A 270 2.24 34.53 11.52
C ASP A 270 0.90 34.93 10.85
N LEU A 271 0.22 33.98 10.19
CA LEU A 271 -1.09 34.21 9.59
C LEU A 271 -2.20 34.37 10.64
N GLU A 272 -2.16 33.58 11.72
CA GLU A 272 -3.08 33.71 12.86
C GLU A 272 -2.93 35.06 13.56
N GLN A 273 -1.71 35.57 13.73
CA GLN A 273 -1.47 36.90 14.32
C GLN A 273 -1.99 38.07 13.47
N ASN A 274 -2.06 37.88 12.15
CA ASN A 274 -2.50 38.90 11.19
C ASN A 274 -3.98 38.77 10.79
N GLN A 275 -4.71 37.80 11.34
CA GLN A 275 -6.12 37.62 11.04
C GLN A 275 -6.95 38.72 11.74
N ILE A 276 -7.81 39.40 10.96
CA ILE A 276 -8.83 40.28 11.54
C ILE A 276 -9.82 39.37 12.28
N THR A 277 -9.80 39.41 13.61
CA THR A 277 -10.78 38.68 14.41
C THR A 277 -12.16 39.31 14.24
N PRO A 278 -13.26 38.55 14.41
CA PRO A 278 -14.62 39.09 14.38
C PRO A 278 -14.80 40.33 15.27
N GLU A 279 -14.18 40.35 16.45
CA GLU A 279 -14.25 41.47 17.38
C GLU A 279 -13.56 42.73 16.83
N LYS A 280 -12.42 42.55 16.14
CA LYS A 280 -11.68 43.67 15.54
C LYS A 280 -12.39 44.19 14.28
N LEU A 281 -13.07 43.30 13.55
CA LEU A 281 -13.96 43.69 12.45
C LEU A 281 -15.14 44.52 12.95
N ASP A 282 -15.82 44.06 14.01
CA ASP A 282 -16.95 44.76 14.62
C ASP A 282 -16.56 46.14 15.12
N GLN A 283 -15.38 46.29 15.76
CA GLN A 283 -14.85 47.58 16.18
C GLN A 283 -14.61 48.53 15.01
N VAL A 284 -13.97 48.06 13.93
CA VAL A 284 -13.70 48.88 12.74
C VAL A 284 -14.99 49.29 12.03
N VAL A 285 -15.99 48.39 11.97
CA VAL A 285 -17.31 48.69 11.41
C VAL A 285 -18.04 49.74 12.26
N ALA A 286 -18.02 49.61 13.59
CA ALA A 286 -18.63 50.57 14.51
C ALA A 286 -17.98 51.95 14.42
N GLU A 287 -16.63 52.01 14.37
CA GLU A 287 -15.91 53.27 14.20
C GLU A 287 -16.26 53.93 12.87
N ARG A 288 -16.26 53.16 11.77
CA ARG A 288 -16.64 53.66 10.44
C ARG A 288 -18.07 54.18 10.42
N ALA A 289 -19.01 53.47 11.04
CA ALA A 289 -20.40 53.92 11.14
C ALA A 289 -20.52 55.26 11.88
N SER A 290 -19.79 55.44 12.99
CA SER A 290 -19.76 56.70 13.74
C SER A 290 -19.18 57.84 12.90
N VAL A 291 -18.03 57.62 12.24
CA VAL A 291 -17.38 58.64 11.40
C VAL A 291 -18.29 59.06 10.25
N VAL A 292 -18.95 58.11 9.59
CA VAL A 292 -19.90 58.41 8.50
C VAL A 292 -21.10 59.20 9.02
N ALA A 293 -21.69 58.80 10.15
CA ALA A 293 -22.82 59.50 10.74
C ALA A 293 -22.48 60.94 11.12
N ASP A 294 -21.35 61.15 11.79
CA ASP A 294 -20.86 62.47 12.17
C ASP A 294 -20.52 63.34 10.94
N ALA A 295 -19.89 62.74 9.92
CA ALA A 295 -19.55 63.45 8.69
C ALA A 295 -20.78 63.98 7.96
N VAL A 296 -21.81 63.14 7.81
CA VAL A 296 -23.08 63.54 7.16
C VAL A 296 -23.82 64.60 7.97
N ALA A 297 -23.78 64.52 9.31
CA ALA A 297 -24.40 65.52 10.18
C ALA A 297 -23.68 66.87 10.11
N LEU A 298 -22.35 66.87 10.04
CA LEU A 298 -21.54 68.09 9.95
C LEU A 298 -21.64 68.76 8.56
N VAL A 299 -21.60 67.95 7.50
CA VAL A 299 -21.62 68.40 6.10
C VAL A 299 -22.61 67.54 5.30
N PRO A 300 -23.87 68.00 5.16
CA PRO A 300 -24.85 67.30 4.35
C PRO A 300 -24.37 67.15 2.90
N GLY A 301 -24.41 65.92 2.38
CA GLY A 301 -23.97 65.60 1.01
C GLY A 301 -22.48 65.29 0.84
N ILE A 302 -21.70 65.19 1.93
CA ILE A 302 -20.30 64.77 1.87
C ILE A 302 -20.16 63.34 1.33
N LYS A 303 -19.15 63.10 0.49
CA LYS A 303 -18.89 61.77 -0.09
C LYS A 303 -18.24 60.84 0.94
N THR A 304 -18.93 59.75 1.27
CA THR A 304 -18.44 58.73 2.22
C THR A 304 -18.20 57.37 1.55
N GLU A 305 -18.86 57.10 0.44
CA GLU A 305 -18.70 55.87 -0.32
C GLU A 305 -17.32 55.76 -0.98
N GLY A 306 -16.65 54.63 -0.78
CA GLY A 306 -15.30 54.36 -1.28
C GLY A 306 -14.18 55.12 -0.56
N CYS A 307 -14.50 55.97 0.41
CA CYS A 307 -13.51 56.73 1.17
C CYS A 307 -13.08 55.99 2.46
N SER A 308 -11.83 56.16 2.86
CA SER A 308 -11.35 55.75 4.20
C SER A 308 -11.91 56.68 5.28
N CYS A 309 -11.97 56.23 6.53
CA CYS A 309 -12.39 57.10 7.65
C CYS A 309 -11.53 58.36 7.73
N GLU A 310 -10.22 58.24 7.51
CA GLU A 310 -9.32 59.40 7.49
C GLU A 310 -9.66 60.39 6.37
N GLN A 311 -9.92 59.88 5.16
CA GLN A 311 -10.31 60.74 4.04
C GLN A 311 -11.62 61.49 4.34
N ILE A 312 -12.62 60.79 4.89
CA ILE A 312 -13.89 61.40 5.28
C ILE A 312 -13.67 62.52 6.32
N LYS A 313 -12.84 62.28 7.34
CA LYS A 313 -12.53 63.27 8.37
C LYS A 313 -11.86 64.51 7.75
N ARG A 314 -10.87 64.30 6.86
CA ARG A 314 -10.18 65.41 6.16
C ARG A 314 -11.14 66.20 5.27
N ASP A 315 -12.02 65.54 4.53
CA ASP A 315 -12.98 66.21 3.64
C ASP A 315 -13.97 67.08 4.43
N VAL A 316 -14.43 66.60 5.58
CA VAL A 316 -15.29 67.37 6.49
C VAL A 316 -14.57 68.60 7.04
N ILE A 317 -13.32 68.44 7.48
CA ILE A 317 -12.52 69.55 8.01
C ILE A 317 -12.25 70.59 6.91
N ALA A 318 -11.94 70.15 5.69
CA ALA A 318 -11.76 71.03 4.54
C ALA A 318 -13.05 71.81 4.20
N ALA A 319 -14.21 71.14 4.21
CA ALA A 319 -15.51 71.80 4.02
C ALA A 319 -15.88 72.78 5.15
N LYS A 320 -15.28 72.63 6.32
CA LYS A 320 -15.46 73.47 7.51
C LYS A 320 -14.23 74.36 7.81
N ALA A 321 -13.37 74.63 6.83
CA ALA A 321 -12.10 75.33 7.06
C ALA A 321 -12.23 76.71 7.73
N GLY A 322 -13.38 77.38 7.60
CA GLY A 322 -13.67 78.66 8.27
C GLY A 322 -14.20 78.54 9.71
N ASP A 323 -14.34 77.32 10.25
CA ASP A 323 -14.79 77.10 11.62
C ASP A 323 -13.68 77.48 12.63
N THR A 324 -14.07 78.17 13.70
CA THR A 324 -13.15 78.61 14.75
C THR A 324 -12.41 77.44 15.41
N LEU A 325 -13.05 76.27 15.52
CA LEU A 325 -12.42 75.06 16.09
C LEU A 325 -11.37 74.48 15.15
N VAL A 326 -11.63 74.50 13.83
CA VAL A 326 -10.65 74.07 12.83
C VAL A 326 -9.42 74.97 12.87
N THR A 327 -9.64 76.28 12.93
CA THR A 327 -8.55 77.26 12.99
C THR A 327 -7.75 77.14 14.29
N ALA A 328 -8.42 76.99 15.43
CA ALA A 328 -7.78 76.89 16.74
C ALA A 328 -6.91 75.63 16.90
N VAL A 329 -7.35 74.49 16.35
CA VAL A 329 -6.64 73.22 16.51
C VAL A 329 -5.56 73.02 15.43
N LEU A 330 -5.80 73.46 14.19
CA LEU A 330 -4.80 73.34 13.12
C LEU A 330 -3.73 74.43 13.15
N GLY A 331 -3.98 75.58 13.80
CA GLY A 331 -2.93 76.59 14.03
C GLY A 331 -2.26 77.11 12.74
N GLY A 332 -2.99 77.13 11.62
CA GLY A 332 -2.48 77.54 10.30
C GLY A 332 -1.90 76.40 9.44
N VAL A 333 -1.85 75.16 9.94
CA VAL A 333 -1.48 73.97 9.13
C VAL A 333 -2.63 73.64 8.16
N SER A 334 -2.29 73.38 6.90
CA SER A 334 -3.28 72.98 5.90
C SER A 334 -3.86 71.59 6.23
N VAL A 335 -5.10 71.32 5.83
CA VAL A 335 -5.74 70.01 6.07
C VAL A 335 -4.98 68.86 5.40
N GLY A 336 -4.26 69.13 4.31
CA GLY A 336 -3.42 68.13 3.64
C GLY A 336 -2.17 67.77 4.44
N ASP A 337 -1.58 68.75 5.15
CA ASP A 337 -0.31 68.59 5.87
C ASP A 337 -0.50 68.19 7.34
N ALA A 338 -1.73 68.22 7.84
CA ALA A 338 -2.05 67.87 9.23
C ALA A 338 -1.83 66.38 9.50
N LYS A 339 -1.24 66.07 10.66
CA LYS A 339 -1.03 64.68 11.11
C LYS A 339 -2.38 63.99 11.41
N PRO A 340 -2.49 62.66 11.27
CA PRO A 340 -3.74 61.93 11.55
C PRO A 340 -4.33 62.24 12.94
N GLU A 341 -3.51 62.42 13.97
CA GLU A 341 -3.97 62.74 15.32
C GLU A 341 -4.59 64.14 15.40
N GLN A 342 -4.08 65.09 14.61
CA GLN A 342 -4.65 66.44 14.53
C GLN A 342 -5.99 66.41 13.81
N ILE A 343 -6.09 65.65 12.71
CA ILE A 343 -7.35 65.42 11.98
C ILE A 343 -8.40 64.80 12.90
N ASP A 344 -8.04 63.78 13.66
CA ASP A 344 -8.94 63.15 14.62
C ASP A 344 -9.40 64.10 15.72
N THR A 345 -8.49 64.92 16.23
CA THR A 345 -8.81 65.91 17.27
C THR A 345 -9.79 66.96 16.76
N VAL A 346 -9.54 67.53 15.57
CA VAL A 346 -10.44 68.51 14.95
C VAL A 346 -11.80 67.89 14.66
N PHE A 347 -11.83 66.71 14.03
CA PHE A 347 -13.08 66.05 13.67
C PHE A 347 -13.92 65.71 14.89
N ARG A 348 -13.32 65.23 15.98
CA ARG A 348 -14.00 65.01 17.26
C ARG A 348 -14.54 66.30 17.85
N ALA A 349 -13.77 67.39 17.82
CA ALA A 349 -14.21 68.69 18.32
C ALA A 349 -15.44 69.21 17.55
N LEU A 350 -15.42 69.13 16.22
CA LEU A 350 -16.55 69.47 15.36
C LEU A 350 -17.77 68.59 15.67
N SER A 351 -17.55 67.27 15.79
CA SER A 351 -18.63 66.31 16.06
C SER A 351 -19.27 66.50 17.44
N ALA A 352 -18.51 67.00 18.43
CA ALA A 352 -19.02 67.27 19.77
C ALA A 352 -19.95 68.49 19.84
N VAL A 353 -19.81 69.44 18.90
CA VAL A 353 -20.61 70.70 18.87
C VAL A 353 -21.75 70.67 17.85
N LYS A 354 -22.00 69.52 17.20
CA LYS A 354 -22.96 69.34 16.10
C LYS A 354 -24.41 69.76 16.39
N SER A 355 -24.80 69.87 17.67
CA SER A 355 -26.15 70.23 18.13
C SER A 355 -26.28 71.61 18.78
N THR A 356 -25.23 72.44 18.78
CA THR A 356 -25.33 73.84 19.24
C THR A 356 -25.44 74.77 18.04
N THR A 357 -26.68 75.10 17.64
CA THR A 357 -26.93 76.34 16.89
C THR A 357 -26.46 77.52 17.75
N PRO A 358 -25.81 78.57 17.20
CA PRO A 358 -25.30 79.66 18.05
C PRO A 358 -26.46 80.41 18.70
N GLY A 359 -26.74 80.10 19.97
CA GLY A 359 -27.65 80.86 20.82
C GLY A 359 -27.03 82.20 21.14
N ASN A 360 -27.78 83.28 20.94
CA ASN A 360 -27.39 84.61 21.38
C ASN A 360 -27.33 84.62 22.91
N ALA A 361 -26.13 84.44 23.47
CA ALA A 361 -25.89 84.41 24.91
C ALA A 361 -26.43 85.65 25.65
N VAL A 362 -26.59 86.78 24.95
CA VAL A 362 -27.17 88.01 25.51
C VAL A 362 -28.69 87.90 25.65
N GLY A 363 -29.36 87.24 24.71
CA GLY A 363 -30.82 87.03 24.75
C GLY A 363 -31.25 86.09 25.88
N ASP A 364 -30.48 85.03 26.10
CA ASP A 364 -30.75 84.04 27.16
C ASP A 364 -30.50 84.61 28.56
N ALA A 365 -29.46 85.45 28.72
CA ALA A 365 -29.16 86.15 29.97
C ALA A 365 -30.26 87.17 30.36
N LEU A 366 -30.82 87.89 29.38
CA LEU A 366 -31.92 88.84 29.60
C LEU A 366 -33.22 88.15 30.03
N HIS A 367 -33.50 86.97 29.48
CA HIS A 367 -34.70 86.19 29.84
C HIS A 367 -34.58 85.59 31.26
N GLN A 368 -33.38 85.15 31.65
CA GLN A 368 -33.11 84.65 33.01
C GLN A 368 -33.20 85.75 34.07
N GLN A 369 -32.74 86.97 33.76
CA GLN A 369 -32.79 88.09 34.69
C GLN A 369 -34.22 88.59 34.95
N GLN A 370 -35.10 88.54 33.94
CA GLN A 370 -36.53 88.88 34.11
C GLN A 370 -37.30 87.82 34.91
N GLN A 371 -36.91 86.54 34.84
CA GLN A 371 -37.55 85.48 35.64
C GLN A 371 -37.06 85.45 37.10
N GLN A 372 -35.81 85.82 37.37
CA GLN A 372 -35.26 85.87 38.73
C GLN A 372 -35.79 87.03 39.59
N GLN A 373 -36.17 88.17 38.98
CA GLN A 373 -36.75 89.28 39.74
C GLN A 373 -38.19 89.01 40.22
N ASN A 374 -38.92 88.08 39.61
CA ASN A 374 -40.30 87.76 39.99
C ASN A 374 -40.42 86.65 41.05
N ASN A 375 -39.38 85.86 41.31
CA ASN A 375 -39.43 84.73 42.25
C ASN A 375 -38.80 85.01 43.61
N ASN A 376 -38.42 86.27 43.90
CA ASN A 376 -37.89 86.71 45.20
C ASN A 376 -39.03 86.98 46.21
N GLN A 377 -39.94 86.02 46.37
CA GLN A 377 -40.86 85.92 47.51
C GLN A 377 -40.64 84.56 48.17
N ASP A 378 -39.92 84.61 49.28
CA ASP A 378 -39.59 83.47 50.14
C ASP A 378 -40.69 83.29 51.20
N PRO A 379 -41.34 82.11 51.32
CA PRO A 379 -42.18 81.84 52.48
C PRO A 379 -41.82 80.49 53.09
N LYS A 380 -41.15 80.49 54.24
CA LYS A 380 -41.26 79.40 55.23
C LYS A 380 -40.76 79.79 56.63
N GLU A 381 -41.63 80.49 57.35
CA GLU A 381 -41.93 80.16 58.76
C GLU A 381 -43.43 80.31 58.98
N ASN A 382 -44.20 79.22 58.96
CA ASN A 382 -45.08 78.90 60.08
C ASN A 382 -45.62 77.46 60.04
N LYS A 383 -45.69 76.90 61.24
CA LYS A 383 -46.10 75.54 61.58
C LYS A 383 -47.62 75.39 61.52
N GLY A 384 -48.09 74.19 61.19
CA GLY A 384 -49.50 73.80 61.31
C GLY A 384 -49.70 72.29 61.30
N TYR A 385 -49.65 71.70 62.51
CA TYR A 385 -50.31 70.47 63.00
C TYR A 385 -50.46 69.24 62.09
N ASP A 386 -49.92 68.11 62.57
CA ASP A 386 -50.60 66.82 62.45
C ASP A 386 -50.81 66.20 63.84
N LYS A 387 -52.05 65.77 64.10
CA LYS A 387 -52.52 65.31 65.40
C LYS A 387 -52.19 63.83 65.51
N SER A 388 -51.30 63.52 66.45
CA SER A 388 -51.37 62.36 67.33
C SER A 388 -52.14 61.14 66.82
N ALA A 389 -51.40 60.03 66.72
CA ALA A 389 -51.85 58.67 66.48
C ALA A 389 -51.93 58.33 64.99
N ALA A 390 -51.41 57.21 64.52
CA ALA A 390 -50.97 56.05 65.27
C ALA A 390 -50.23 55.16 64.28
N TYR A 391 -49.10 54.67 64.77
CA TYR A 391 -48.72 53.27 64.62
C TYR A 391 -48.60 52.70 63.21
N LYS A 392 -47.33 52.38 62.94
CA LYS A 392 -46.86 51.02 62.64
C LYS A 392 -47.15 50.52 61.22
N THR A 393 -46.04 50.16 60.59
CA THR A 393 -45.89 49.07 59.60
C THR A 393 -46.53 49.41 58.25
N ILE A 394 -45.84 49.31 57.12
CA ILE A 394 -44.67 48.52 56.71
C ILE A 394 -43.85 49.38 55.76
#